data_AF-A0A7Z9W292-F1
#
_entry.id   AF-A0A7Z9W292-F1
#
_cell.length_a   1.000
_cell.length_b   1.000
_cell.length_c   1.000
_cell.angle_alpha   90.00
_cell.angle_beta   90.00
_cell.angle_gamma   90.00
#
_symmetry.space_group_name_H-M   'P 1'
#
loop_
_entity.id
_entity.type
_entity.pdbx_description
1 polymer ?
#
loop_
_entity_poly.entity_id
_entity_poly.type
_entity_poly.pdbx_seq_one_letter_code
_entity_poly.pdbx_strand_id
1 'polypeptide(L)'
;MPRVRLFSLLFVGSLIITVVSCQGQSPKLSVTREWWPDGTLRRESQYRGRIPEGEYRTWYENGHPYEIRHYVNGREEGLQQAWTPDGYLYLNYEMKNGRRYGYVNAQPCLPLVEERPGS
;
A
#
# COMPACT_ATOMS: atom_id res chain seq x y z
N MET A 1 16.65 -18.30 -13.97
CA MET A 1 17.44 -19.55 -14.01
C MET A 1 17.96 -19.84 -12.60
N PRO A 2 17.38 -20.77 -11.83
CA PRO A 2 17.97 -21.13 -10.55
C PRO A 2 19.15 -22.09 -10.79
N ARG A 3 20.32 -21.74 -10.25
CA ARG A 3 21.51 -22.60 -10.25
C ARG A 3 21.32 -23.69 -9.19
N VAL A 4 21.19 -24.93 -9.64
CA VAL A 4 21.17 -26.12 -8.79
C VAL A 4 22.61 -26.40 -8.35
N ARG A 5 22.88 -26.42 -7.04
CA ARG A 5 24.14 -26.93 -6.50
C ARG A 5 23.96 -28.41 -6.18
N LEU A 6 24.60 -29.28 -6.98
CA LEU A 6 24.68 -30.71 -6.72
C LEU A 6 25.63 -30.92 -5.53
N PHE A 7 25.10 -31.37 -4.38
CA PHE A 7 25.93 -31.97 -3.34
C PHE A 7 26.06 -33.46 -3.65
N SER A 8 27.22 -33.85 -4.13
CA SER A 8 27.61 -35.23 -4.37
C SER A 8 27.78 -35.94 -3.04
N LEU A 9 26.87 -36.85 -2.68
CA LEU A 9 27.08 -37.81 -1.60
C LEU A 9 26.75 -39.22 -2.12
N LEU A 10 27.80 -40.02 -2.23
CA LEU A 10 27.76 -41.46 -2.46
C LEU A 10 27.11 -42.11 -1.24
N PHE A 11 25.90 -42.67 -1.36
CA PHE A 11 25.39 -43.60 -0.35
C PHE A 11 24.59 -44.74 -1.00
N VAL A 12 24.98 -45.94 -0.60
CA VAL A 12 24.53 -47.25 -1.02
C VAL A 12 23.16 -47.54 -0.40
N GLY A 13 22.22 -48.03 -1.22
CA GLY A 13 21.04 -48.80 -0.79
C GLY A 13 20.16 -48.20 0.32
N SER A 14 19.22 -47.32 -0.03
CA SER A 14 17.89 -47.25 0.59
C SER A 14 16.98 -46.36 -0.26
N LEU A 15 15.69 -46.69 -0.32
CA LEU A 15 14.67 -45.99 -1.09
C LEU A 15 14.50 -44.55 -0.56
N ILE A 16 15.28 -43.59 -1.08
CA ILE A 16 15.14 -42.18 -0.71
C ILE A 16 13.90 -41.64 -1.41
N ILE A 17 12.73 -41.78 -0.77
CA ILE A 17 11.57 -40.95 -1.08
C ILE A 17 11.98 -39.54 -0.68
N THR A 18 12.55 -38.77 -1.62
CA THR A 18 12.75 -37.34 -1.42
C THR A 18 11.37 -36.73 -1.34
N VAL A 19 10.91 -36.47 -0.13
CA VAL A 19 9.80 -35.54 0.12
C VAL A 19 10.19 -34.24 -0.54
N VAL A 20 9.68 -34.01 -1.74
CA VAL A 20 9.74 -32.72 -2.41
C VAL A 20 8.87 -31.80 -1.56
N SER A 21 9.49 -31.20 -0.55
CA SER A 21 8.90 -30.12 0.23
C SER A 21 8.70 -28.94 -0.72
N CYS A 22 7.49 -28.84 -1.29
CA CYS A 22 7.06 -27.65 -2.00
C CYS A 22 6.88 -26.56 -0.95
N GLN A 23 7.92 -25.77 -0.67
CA GLN A 23 7.80 -24.62 0.21
C GLN A 23 6.98 -23.57 -0.52
N GLY A 24 5.71 -23.44 -0.14
CA GLY A 24 4.84 -22.38 -0.62
C GLY A 24 5.40 -21.03 -0.23
N GLN A 25 6.07 -20.35 -1.15
CA GLN A 25 6.58 -19.01 -0.90
C GLN A 25 5.41 -18.02 -1.01
N SER A 26 5.12 -17.31 0.09
CA SER A 26 4.08 -16.29 0.10
C SER A 26 4.33 -15.26 -1.01
N PRO A 27 3.28 -14.79 -1.74
CA PRO A 27 3.47 -13.80 -2.77
C PRO A 27 4.18 -12.56 -2.22
N LYS A 28 5.14 -12.04 -2.97
CA LYS A 28 5.82 -10.78 -2.64
C LYS A 28 4.87 -9.60 -2.87
N LEU A 29 5.13 -8.50 -2.17
CA LEU A 29 4.48 -7.23 -2.42
C LEU A 29 4.92 -6.70 -3.79
N SER A 30 3.97 -6.43 -4.68
CA SER A 30 4.18 -5.80 -5.98
C SER A 30 3.57 -4.42 -6.01
N VAL A 31 4.21 -3.49 -6.70
CA VAL A 31 3.73 -2.12 -6.90
C VAL A 31 3.32 -1.95 -8.36
N THR A 32 2.09 -1.52 -8.59
CA THR A 32 1.59 -1.15 -9.93
C THR A 32 1.41 0.35 -9.99
N ARG A 33 1.85 0.95 -11.09
CA ARG A 33 1.75 2.38 -11.34
C ARG A 33 1.01 2.65 -12.63
N GLU A 34 0.27 3.74 -12.64
CA GLU A 34 -0.40 4.27 -13.83
C GLU A 34 -0.15 5.76 -13.90
N TRP A 35 -0.07 6.26 -15.14
CA TRP A 35 0.27 7.64 -15.43
C TRP A 35 -0.83 8.27 -16.26
N TRP A 36 -0.98 9.58 -16.10
CA TRP A 36 -1.76 10.42 -16.98
C TRP A 36 -1.07 10.55 -18.36
N PRO A 37 -1.79 11.01 -19.41
CA PRO A 37 -1.20 11.19 -20.74
C PRO A 37 0.01 12.13 -20.79
N ASP A 38 0.10 13.07 -19.85
CA ASP A 38 1.20 14.03 -19.68
C ASP A 38 2.44 13.41 -19.00
N GLY A 39 2.35 12.17 -18.52
CA GLY A 39 3.42 11.46 -17.79
C GLY A 39 3.40 11.67 -16.28
N THR A 40 2.45 12.46 -15.74
CA THR A 40 2.27 12.63 -14.29
C THR A 40 1.73 11.35 -13.67
N LEU A 41 2.21 10.99 -12.48
CA LEU A 41 1.74 9.78 -11.79
C LEU A 41 0.25 9.92 -11.44
N ARG A 42 -0.59 9.00 -11.91
CA ARG A 42 -2.04 8.99 -11.66
C ARG A 42 -2.38 8.12 -10.47
N ARG A 43 -1.75 6.96 -10.37
CA ARG A 43 -2.08 5.93 -9.38
C ARG A 43 -0.89 5.06 -9.07
N GLU A 44 -0.75 4.68 -7.80
CA GLU A 44 0.22 3.71 -7.30
C GLU A 44 -0.52 2.79 -6.33
N SER A 45 -0.48 1.49 -6.60
CA SER A 45 -1.21 0.48 -5.82
C SER A 45 -0.29 -0.66 -5.44
N GLN A 46 -0.34 -1.05 -4.16
CA GLN A 46 0.41 -2.18 -3.63
C GLN A 46 -0.46 -3.44 -3.50
N TYR A 47 0.09 -4.58 -3.92
CA TYR A 47 -0.60 -5.87 -3.93
C TYR A 47 0.29 -6.99 -3.42
N ARG A 48 -0.28 -7.92 -2.66
CA ARG A 48 0.32 -9.22 -2.37
C ARG A 48 -0.37 -10.27 -3.24
N GLY A 49 0.23 -10.59 -4.39
CA GLY A 49 -0.41 -11.42 -5.41
C GLY A 49 -1.58 -10.69 -6.06
N ARG A 50 -2.82 -11.12 -5.80
CA ARG A 50 -4.04 -10.46 -6.33
C ARG A 50 -4.81 -9.66 -5.26
N ILE A 51 -4.29 -9.61 -4.04
CA ILE A 51 -4.95 -9.01 -2.88
C ILE A 51 -4.30 -7.64 -2.60
N PRO A 52 -5.08 -6.55 -2.49
CA PRO A 52 -4.54 -5.26 -2.04
C PRO A 52 -3.85 -5.39 -0.69
N GLU A 53 -2.64 -4.86 -0.57
CA GLU A 53 -1.82 -4.95 0.63
C GLU A 53 -0.91 -3.74 0.66
N GLY A 54 -0.92 -2.96 1.74
CA GLY A 54 -0.15 -1.73 1.87
C GLY A 54 -0.89 -0.52 1.30
N GLU A 55 -0.14 0.39 0.69
CA GLU A 55 -0.64 1.71 0.34
C GLU A 55 -1.23 1.76 -1.08
N TYR A 56 -2.33 2.50 -1.20
CA TYR A 56 -2.97 2.89 -2.45
C TYR A 56 -2.99 4.41 -2.52
N ARG A 57 -2.39 4.98 -3.55
CA ARG A 57 -2.30 6.42 -3.75
C ARG A 57 -2.81 6.81 -5.12
N THR A 58 -3.52 7.92 -5.19
CA THR A 58 -3.94 8.54 -6.45
C THR A 58 -3.70 10.03 -6.42
N TRP A 59 -3.49 10.61 -7.60
CA TRP A 59 -3.19 12.01 -7.78
C TRP A 59 -4.04 12.61 -8.90
N TYR A 60 -4.35 13.89 -8.75
CA TYR A 60 -4.90 14.73 -9.80
C TYR A 60 -3.89 14.92 -10.95
N GLU A 61 -4.35 15.38 -12.11
CA GLU A 61 -3.47 15.68 -13.26
C GLU A 61 -2.41 16.75 -12.93
N ASN A 62 -2.70 17.66 -12.01
CA ASN A 62 -1.72 18.65 -11.52
C ASN A 62 -0.65 18.07 -10.57
N GLY A 63 -0.70 16.76 -10.29
CA GLY A 63 0.24 16.07 -9.39
C GLY A 63 -0.08 16.18 -7.90
N HIS A 64 -1.15 16.89 -7.50
CA HIS A 64 -1.58 16.93 -6.11
C HIS A 64 -2.22 15.60 -5.69
N PRO A 65 -2.04 15.17 -4.43
CA PRO A 65 -2.66 13.95 -3.94
C PRO A 65 -4.18 14.10 -3.96
N TYR A 66 -4.86 13.13 -4.57
CA TYR A 66 -6.31 13.02 -4.51
C TYR A 66 -6.72 12.17 -3.31
N GLU A 67 -6.11 11.00 -3.15
CA GLU A 67 -6.49 10.03 -2.14
C GLU A 67 -5.32 9.13 -1.74
N ILE A 68 -5.25 8.84 -0.44
CA ILE A 68 -4.36 7.84 0.14
C ILE A 68 -5.21 6.86 0.96
N ARG A 69 -5.04 5.57 0.68
CA ARG A 69 -5.68 4.48 1.41
C ARG A 69 -4.68 3.41 1.83
N HIS A 70 -5.00 2.73 2.93
CA HIS A 70 -4.17 1.66 3.49
C HIS A 70 -4.97 0.36 3.60
N TYR A 71 -4.37 -0.73 3.11
CA TYR A 71 -4.97 -2.05 3.06
C TYR A 71 -4.14 -3.10 3.81
N VAL A 72 -4.81 -3.99 4.51
CA VAL A 72 -4.22 -5.19 5.12
C VAL A 72 -5.13 -6.38 4.77
N ASN A 73 -4.57 -7.41 4.13
CA ASN A 73 -5.32 -8.59 3.67
C ASN A 73 -6.56 -8.23 2.81
N GLY A 74 -6.42 -7.22 1.96
CA GLY A 74 -7.48 -6.78 1.04
C GLY A 74 -8.60 -5.96 1.67
N ARG A 75 -8.46 -5.55 2.94
CA ARG A 75 -9.43 -4.69 3.64
C ARG A 75 -8.78 -3.39 4.07
N GLU A 76 -9.55 -2.31 4.09
CA GLU A 76 -9.05 -1.02 4.61
C GLU A 76 -8.69 -1.17 6.10
N GLU A 77 -7.49 -0.74 6.46
CA GLU A 77 -6.97 -0.75 7.83
C GLU A 77 -6.00 0.42 7.98
N GLY A 78 -6.11 1.18 9.07
CA GLY A 78 -5.35 2.42 9.27
C GLY A 78 -6.02 3.65 8.63
N LEU A 79 -5.23 4.69 8.42
CA LEU A 79 -5.70 6.03 8.05
C LEU A 79 -6.09 6.13 6.56
N GLN A 80 -7.22 6.75 6.26
CA GLN A 80 -7.71 6.98 4.91
C GLN A 80 -7.95 8.48 4.74
N GLN A 81 -7.42 9.06 3.67
CA GLN A 81 -7.47 10.51 3.43
C GLN A 81 -7.78 10.84 1.97
N ALA A 82 -8.56 11.90 1.75
CA ALA A 82 -8.75 12.48 0.42
C ALA A 82 -8.81 14.01 0.48
N TRP A 83 -8.27 14.65 -0.56
CA TRP A 83 -8.12 16.09 -0.69
C TRP A 83 -8.80 16.60 -1.95
N THR A 84 -9.29 17.84 -1.91
CA THR A 84 -9.76 18.56 -3.09
C THR A 84 -8.58 18.92 -4.01
N PRO A 85 -8.81 19.36 -5.26
CA PRO A 85 -7.73 19.79 -6.15
C PRO A 85 -6.88 20.94 -5.58
N ASP A 86 -7.49 21.77 -4.74
CA ASP A 86 -6.87 22.90 -4.02
C ASP A 86 -6.09 22.46 -2.75
N GLY A 87 -6.10 21.16 -2.43
CA GLY A 87 -5.37 20.59 -1.30
C GLY A 87 -6.15 20.57 0.02
N TYR A 88 -7.45 20.89 0.04
CA TYR A 88 -8.25 20.82 1.26
C TYR A 88 -8.63 19.37 1.58
N LEU A 89 -8.23 18.89 2.75
CA LEU A 89 -8.62 17.57 3.25
C LEU A 89 -10.13 17.55 3.53
N TYR A 90 -10.89 16.73 2.79
CA TYR A 90 -12.34 16.59 2.95
C TYR A 90 -12.76 15.20 3.46
N LEU A 91 -11.86 14.22 3.40
CA LEU A 91 -12.08 12.90 3.97
C LEU A 91 -10.89 12.55 4.84
N ASN A 92 -11.16 12.20 6.10
CA ASN A 92 -10.16 11.76 7.05
C ASN A 92 -10.81 10.79 8.04
N TYR A 93 -10.55 9.50 7.88
CA TYR A 93 -11.03 8.48 8.81
C TYR A 93 -10.02 7.37 8.98
N GLU A 94 -10.10 6.66 10.09
CA GLU A 94 -9.26 5.51 10.39
C GLU A 94 -10.12 4.26 10.46
N MET A 95 -9.69 3.19 9.80
CA MET A 95 -10.28 1.87 9.92
C MET A 95 -9.50 1.07 10.95
N LYS A 96 -10.18 0.56 11.98
CA LYS A 96 -9.60 -0.35 12.97
C LYS A 96 -10.52 -1.54 13.17
N ASN A 97 -10.02 -2.74 12.93
CA ASN A 97 -10.78 -3.98 13.12
C ASN A 97 -12.12 -3.96 12.37
N GLY A 98 -12.13 -3.42 11.15
CA GLY A 98 -13.33 -3.29 10.32
C GLY A 98 -14.33 -2.21 10.75
N ARG A 99 -14.00 -1.39 11.76
CA ARG A 99 -14.83 -0.25 12.19
C ARG A 99 -14.17 1.07 11.80
N ARG A 100 -15.00 2.01 11.37
CA ARG A 100 -14.58 3.35 10.97
C ARG A 100 -14.61 4.32 12.15
N TYR A 101 -13.55 5.13 12.28
CA TYR A 101 -13.41 6.20 13.26
C TYR A 101 -13.08 7.51 12.54
N GLY A 102 -13.80 8.60 12.84
CA GLY A 102 -13.60 9.90 12.21
C GLY A 102 -14.72 10.31 11.26
N TYR A 103 -14.90 11.62 11.11
CA TYR A 103 -16.01 12.22 10.39
C TYR A 103 -15.59 12.57 8.94
N VAL A 104 -16.45 12.28 7.95
CA VAL A 104 -16.25 12.83 6.60
C VAL A 104 -16.57 14.32 6.66
N ASN A 105 -15.83 15.14 5.91
CA ASN A 105 -16.06 16.57 5.76
C ASN A 105 -15.98 17.39 7.06
N ALA A 106 -15.34 16.87 8.10
CA ALA A 106 -15.01 17.68 9.26
C ALA A 106 -13.91 18.67 8.86
N GLN A 107 -14.14 19.97 9.11
CA GLN A 107 -13.10 20.96 8.99
C GLN A 107 -11.95 20.59 9.94
N PRO A 108 -10.71 20.39 9.43
CA PRO A 108 -9.58 20.14 10.31
C PRO A 108 -9.38 21.36 11.21
N CYS A 109 -9.10 21.11 12.49
CA CYS A 109 -8.71 22.17 13.42
C CYS A 109 -7.40 22.77 12.92
N LEU A 110 -7.46 24.00 12.39
CA LEU A 110 -6.26 24.74 12.04
C LEU A 110 -5.61 25.22 13.35
N PRO A 111 -4.28 25.11 13.51
CA PRO A 111 -3.60 25.74 14.62
C PRO A 111 -3.89 27.25 14.58
N LEU A 112 -4.21 27.83 15.73
CA LEU A 112 -4.37 29.28 15.84
C LEU A 112 -3.03 29.90 15.43
N VAL A 113 -3.01 30.61 14.31
CA VAL A 113 -1.85 31.39 13.92
C VAL A 113 -1.78 32.54 14.92
N GLU A 114 -0.86 32.45 15.87
CA GLU A 114 -0.61 33.53 16.81
C GLU A 114 -0.08 34.72 16.01
N GLU A 115 -0.92 35.72 15.77
CA GLU A 115 -0.52 36.95 15.10
C GLU A 115 0.61 37.59 15.91
N ARG A 116 1.83 37.57 15.37
CA ARG A 116 2.97 38.20 16.02
C ARG A 116 2.70 39.71 16.04
N PRO A 117 2.62 40.37 17.21
CA PRO A 117 2.32 41.80 17.26
C PRO A 117 3.52 42.57 16.70
N GLY A 118 3.30 43.26 15.59
CA GLY A 118 4.34 44.02 14.90
C GLY A 118 3.89 44.69 13.61
N SER A 119 2.61 45.10 13.54
CA SER A 119 2.13 46.09 12.58
C SER A 119 2.43 47.50 13.07
#